data_AF-A0A420W0A2-F1
#
_entry.id   AF-A0A420W0A2-F1
#
_cell.length_a   1.000
_cell.length_b   1.000
_cell.length_c   1.000
_cell.angle_alpha   90.00
_cell.angle_beta   90.00
_cell.angle_gamma   90.00
#
_symmetry.space_group_name_H-M   'P 1'
#
loop_
_entity.id
_entity.type
_entity.pdbx_description
1 polymer ?
#
loop_
_entity_poly.entity_id
_entity_poly.type
_entity_poly.pdbx_seq_one_letter_code
_entity_poly.pdbx_strand_id
1 'polypeptide(L)'
;MDINELNAKLVSELREIAKLIGIADADKLRKQELIERISNTGGEEEAAPASTENVAKVGEDNQEQAERTRKRVRTVKTAEPVTVRKREAVESEESSPAVDTTPTTDKGSQPEKTLQTPKAENNTSSSTDFDNVIVNEGVLEIMPDGYGFLRSSDYNYLTSPDDIYVSQSQIKLFGLKTGDTVRGCIRPPKEGEKYFPLVRVEAINGQNPAEVRDRVPFDYLTPLFPDERLNLDMGMGNYSTRIMDLFTPIGKGQRGLIVAQPKTGKTNLLKEVANAIAKNHPEVYLIILLIDERPEEVTDMARSVRAEVVSSTFDEPADRHVKIANIVLEKAKRMVECGHDVVILLDSITRLARAYNTVAPASGKILSGGVDANALHKPKRFFGAARNIENGGSLTILATALTDTGSKMDEVIFEEFKGTGNMELQLDRKLANKRIFPAIDITASSTRRDDLLTDKETLQRIWVLRNHLSDMNSTEAMEFLQGQMRGTKSNEEFLISMNG
;
A
#
# COMPACT_ATOMS: atom_id res chain seq x y z
N MET A 1 19.13 3.83 29.73
CA MET A 1 19.27 3.69 28.25
C MET A 1 17.88 3.57 27.66
N ASP A 2 17.66 3.98 26.41
CA ASP A 2 16.35 3.80 25.77
C ASP A 2 16.13 2.31 25.44
N ILE A 3 14.90 1.82 25.64
CA ILE A 3 14.47 0.46 25.33
C ILE A 3 14.61 0.18 23.83
N ASN A 4 14.45 1.20 22.97
CA ASN A 4 14.63 1.05 21.52
C ASN A 4 16.09 0.78 21.15
N GLU A 5 17.04 1.52 21.77
CA GLU A 5 18.47 1.29 21.58
C GLU A 5 18.91 -0.10 22.05
N LEU A 6 18.38 -0.55 23.20
CA LEU A 6 18.67 -1.89 23.74
C LEU A 6 18.10 -3.01 22.85
N ASN A 7 16.94 -2.82 22.23
CA ASN A 7 16.37 -3.79 21.29
C ASN A 7 17.19 -3.95 20.01
N ALA A 8 17.84 -2.88 19.53
CA ALA A 8 18.71 -2.90 18.36
C ALA A 8 20.02 -3.68 18.55
N LYS A 9 20.46 -3.88 19.81
CA LYS A 9 21.75 -4.53 20.14
C LYS A 9 21.73 -6.06 20.00
N LEU A 10 22.92 -6.63 19.77
CA LEU A 10 23.14 -8.08 19.80
C LEU A 10 23.10 -8.62 21.24
N VAL A 11 22.81 -9.92 21.39
CA VAL A 11 22.75 -10.58 22.71
C VAL A 11 24.12 -10.59 23.41
N SER A 12 25.22 -10.62 22.64
CA SER A 12 26.59 -10.45 23.16
C SER A 12 26.78 -9.08 23.80
N GLU A 13 26.44 -8.00 23.09
CA GLU A 13 26.54 -6.62 23.59
C GLU A 13 25.67 -6.41 24.84
N LEU A 14 24.45 -6.94 24.84
CA LEU A 14 23.56 -6.86 26.01
C LEU A 14 24.13 -7.62 27.22
N ARG A 15 24.87 -8.71 27.02
CA ARG A 15 25.56 -9.42 28.11
C ARG A 15 26.78 -8.67 28.62
N GLU A 16 27.51 -7.98 27.76
CA GLU A 16 28.61 -7.10 28.16
C GLU A 16 28.10 -5.89 28.97
N ILE A 17 27.03 -5.24 28.51
CA ILE A 17 26.36 -4.15 29.22
C ILE A 17 25.81 -4.65 30.57
N ALA A 18 25.16 -5.81 30.60
CA ALA A 18 24.66 -6.41 31.84
C ALA A 18 25.78 -6.74 32.85
N LYS A 19 26.94 -7.21 32.38
CA LYS A 19 28.12 -7.46 33.23
C LYS A 19 28.75 -6.16 33.76
N LEU A 20 28.83 -5.12 32.92
CA LEU A 20 29.29 -3.78 33.33
C LEU A 20 28.40 -3.15 34.41
N ILE A 21 27.10 -3.41 34.36
CA ILE A 21 26.09 -2.92 35.33
C ILE A 21 25.94 -3.87 36.55
N GLY A 22 26.70 -4.98 36.60
CA GLY A 22 26.71 -5.90 37.74
C GLY A 22 25.52 -6.87 37.83
N ILE A 23 24.77 -7.06 36.74
CA ILE A 23 23.62 -7.96 36.70
C ILE A 23 24.09 -9.43 36.76
N ALA A 24 23.78 -10.10 37.88
CA ALA A 24 24.09 -11.51 38.09
C ALA A 24 23.44 -12.43 37.04
N ASP A 25 24.15 -13.51 36.70
CA ASP A 25 23.72 -14.55 35.75
C ASP A 25 23.41 -14.06 34.31
N ALA A 26 23.95 -12.91 33.88
CA ALA A 26 23.75 -12.34 32.53
C ALA A 26 23.91 -13.34 31.36
N ASP A 27 24.84 -14.30 31.46
CA ASP A 27 25.06 -15.32 30.41
C ASP A 27 23.93 -16.35 30.27
N LYS A 28 23.06 -16.49 31.29
CA LYS A 28 21.90 -17.41 31.31
C LYS A 28 20.60 -16.73 30.90
N LEU A 29 20.52 -15.40 30.98
CA LEU A 29 19.32 -14.63 30.69
C LEU A 29 19.01 -14.59 29.18
N ARG A 30 17.71 -14.49 28.88
CA ARG A 30 17.18 -14.28 27.52
C ARG A 30 17.28 -12.80 27.12
N LYS A 31 17.21 -12.48 25.82
CA LYS A 31 17.37 -11.10 25.32
C LYS A 31 16.40 -10.11 26.00
N GLN A 32 15.13 -10.47 26.15
CA GLN A 32 14.12 -9.60 26.78
C GLN A 32 14.42 -9.36 28.27
N GLU A 33 14.77 -10.41 29.03
CA GLU A 33 15.15 -10.32 30.45
C GLU A 33 16.40 -9.45 30.67
N LEU A 34 17.38 -9.51 29.73
CA LEU A 34 18.54 -8.63 29.74
C LEU A 34 18.14 -7.16 29.55
N ILE A 35 17.29 -6.87 28.55
CA ILE A 35 16.83 -5.50 28.26
C ILE A 35 16.05 -4.92 29.43
N GLU A 36 15.14 -5.70 30.02
CA GLU A 36 14.33 -5.30 31.17
C GLU A 36 15.21 -4.97 32.39
N ARG A 37 16.17 -5.85 32.74
CA ARG A 37 17.07 -5.59 33.89
C ARG A 37 18.00 -4.40 33.63
N ILE A 38 18.57 -4.27 32.43
CA ILE A 38 19.42 -3.12 32.07
C ILE A 38 18.62 -1.80 32.11
N SER A 39 17.35 -1.83 31.70
CA SER A 39 16.47 -0.66 31.76
C SER A 39 16.16 -0.26 33.21
N ASN A 40 15.86 -1.23 34.07
CA ASN A 40 15.48 -0.97 35.47
C ASN A 40 16.66 -0.50 36.32
N THR A 41 17.86 -1.09 36.18
CA THR A 41 19.04 -0.65 36.96
C THR A 41 19.52 0.76 36.56
N GLY A 42 19.18 1.23 35.35
CA GLY A 42 19.49 2.59 34.92
C GLY A 42 18.64 3.70 35.56
N GLY A 43 17.72 3.37 36.49
CA GLY A 43 16.82 4.32 37.13
C GLY A 43 17.14 4.70 38.58
N GLU A 44 18.10 4.07 39.25
CA GLU A 44 18.25 4.14 40.72
C GLU A 44 19.51 4.86 41.26
N GLU A 45 20.42 5.38 40.41
CA GLU A 45 21.66 6.04 40.87
C GLU A 45 21.76 7.55 40.57
N GLU A 46 21.10 8.37 41.39
CA GLU A 46 21.52 9.76 41.66
C GLU A 46 21.82 9.96 43.17
N ALA A 47 22.91 9.36 43.66
CA ALA A 47 23.51 9.68 44.95
C ALA A 47 25.04 9.41 44.95
N ALA A 48 25.82 10.35 45.47
CA ALA A 48 27.28 10.45 45.33
C ALA A 48 28.05 9.99 46.62
N PRO A 49 29.41 10.10 46.72
CA PRO A 49 30.49 9.61 45.83
C PRO A 49 31.70 8.95 46.56
N ALA A 50 32.76 8.61 45.78
CA ALA A 50 34.18 8.34 46.14
C ALA A 50 34.53 6.95 46.72
N SER A 51 35.54 6.21 46.22
CA SER A 51 36.99 6.55 46.32
C SER A 51 37.91 5.86 45.29
N THR A 52 39.17 6.32 45.22
CA THR A 52 40.27 5.91 44.31
C THR A 52 40.94 4.56 44.62
N GLU A 53 41.50 3.87 43.60
CA GLU A 53 42.96 3.58 43.51
C GLU A 53 43.43 3.01 42.14
N ASN A 54 44.76 2.89 41.95
CA ASN A 54 45.47 2.71 40.67
C ASN A 54 45.95 1.25 40.40
N VAL A 55 46.42 0.94 39.16
CA VAL A 55 47.84 0.58 38.85
C VAL A 55 48.06 0.02 37.41
N ALA A 56 48.98 0.68 36.67
CA ALA A 56 49.96 0.23 35.62
C ALA A 56 49.57 -0.66 34.40
N LYS A 57 49.76 -0.17 33.15
CA LYS A 57 50.90 -0.36 32.17
C LYS A 57 50.90 -1.72 31.44
N VAL A 58 51.21 -1.88 30.12
CA VAL A 58 52.15 -1.26 29.14
C VAL A 58 51.48 -1.28 27.73
N GLY A 59 51.81 -0.53 26.65
CA GLY A 59 52.78 0.56 26.38
C GLY A 59 53.29 0.55 24.90
N GLU A 60 53.74 1.72 24.39
CA GLU A 60 54.46 1.99 23.09
C GLU A 60 53.70 1.71 21.76
N ASP A 61 53.74 2.54 20.69
CA ASP A 61 54.47 3.78 20.31
C ASP A 61 53.53 4.73 19.48
N ASN A 62 53.52 6.07 19.66
CA ASN A 62 54.25 7.12 18.87
C ASN A 62 54.05 7.07 17.34
N GLN A 63 53.70 8.15 16.60
CA GLN A 63 53.88 9.61 16.77
C GLN A 63 52.72 10.45 16.15
N GLU A 64 52.45 11.62 16.76
CA GLU A 64 52.38 13.01 16.20
C GLU A 64 52.18 13.25 14.67
N GLN A 65 51.60 14.33 14.14
CA GLN A 65 51.00 15.62 14.57
C GLN A 65 50.24 16.20 13.33
N ALA A 66 49.34 17.21 13.30
CA ALA A 66 48.71 18.08 14.31
C ALA A 66 47.39 18.71 13.75
N GLU A 67 46.82 19.65 14.52
CA GLU A 67 45.62 20.49 14.34
C GLU A 67 45.41 21.23 12.99
N ARG A 68 44.13 21.51 12.66
CA ARG A 68 43.58 22.89 12.64
C ARG A 68 42.05 22.98 12.53
N THR A 69 41.43 23.49 13.59
CA THR A 69 40.03 23.98 13.61
C THR A 69 39.91 25.35 12.94
N ARG A 70 38.84 25.61 12.16
CA ARG A 70 38.35 26.98 11.90
C ARG A 70 36.82 27.05 11.82
N LYS A 71 36.27 28.13 12.40
CA LYS A 71 34.84 28.42 12.57
C LYS A 71 34.18 29.02 11.31
N ARG A 72 32.84 28.92 11.28
CA ARG A 72 31.91 29.68 10.42
C ARG A 72 32.23 31.19 10.38
N VAL A 73 32.17 31.78 9.18
CA VAL A 73 31.50 33.07 8.88
C VAL A 73 31.00 33.01 7.44
N ARG A 74 29.74 33.36 7.16
CA ARG A 74 29.37 33.97 5.87
C ARG A 74 28.22 34.96 6.03
N THR A 75 28.34 36.07 5.32
CA THR A 75 27.65 37.33 5.55
C THR A 75 26.37 37.46 4.72
N VAL A 76 25.46 38.32 5.20
CA VAL A 76 24.24 38.78 4.51
C VAL A 76 24.56 39.42 3.14
N LYS A 77 23.66 39.24 2.17
CA LYS A 77 23.46 40.16 1.05
C LYS A 77 21.97 40.51 0.92
N THR A 78 21.71 41.79 0.74
CA THR A 78 20.40 42.43 0.54
C THR A 78 20.33 43.10 -0.83
N ALA A 79 19.15 43.66 -1.14
CA ALA A 79 18.75 44.40 -2.35
C ALA A 79 18.36 43.54 -3.57
N GLU A 80 17.33 43.84 -4.37
CA GLU A 80 16.07 44.64 -4.27
C GLU A 80 15.39 44.59 -5.67
N PRO A 81 14.26 45.26 -5.97
CA PRO A 81 12.91 44.71 -5.88
C PRO A 81 12.24 44.46 -7.26
N VAL A 82 11.15 43.69 -7.29
CA VAL A 82 10.29 43.57 -8.50
C VAL A 82 8.99 44.35 -8.31
N THR A 83 8.64 45.14 -9.32
CA THR A 83 7.57 46.14 -9.30
C THR A 83 6.16 45.52 -9.39
N VAL A 84 5.29 45.97 -8.47
CA VAL A 84 3.85 45.70 -8.52
C VAL A 84 3.20 46.54 -9.62
N ARG A 85 2.44 45.92 -10.52
CA ARG A 85 1.57 46.63 -11.48
C ARG A 85 0.12 46.61 -11.02
N LYS A 86 -0.39 47.80 -10.72
CA LYS A 86 -1.81 48.09 -10.45
C LYS A 86 -2.63 47.96 -11.75
N ARG A 87 -3.84 47.40 -11.68
CA ARG A 87 -4.92 47.65 -12.65
C ARG A 87 -6.22 47.86 -11.90
N GLU A 88 -7.03 48.76 -12.42
CA GLU A 88 -8.25 49.29 -11.79
C GLU A 88 -9.51 48.62 -12.36
N ALA A 89 -10.63 48.82 -11.67
CA ALA A 89 -11.93 48.28 -12.02
C ALA A 89 -12.59 49.06 -13.19
N VAL A 90 -13.55 48.40 -13.86
CA VAL A 90 -14.60 49.03 -14.66
C VAL A 90 -15.91 48.26 -14.40
N GLU A 91 -16.99 48.99 -14.17
CA GLU A 91 -18.36 48.48 -13.99
C GLU A 91 -19.08 48.32 -15.34
N SER A 92 -20.15 47.52 -15.37
CA SER A 92 -21.28 47.74 -16.27
C SER A 92 -22.56 47.11 -15.71
N GLU A 93 -23.61 47.92 -15.62
CA GLU A 93 -24.92 47.59 -15.04
C GLU A 93 -25.87 46.91 -16.05
N GLU A 94 -26.92 46.27 -15.53
CA GLU A 94 -28.34 46.35 -15.99
C GLU A 94 -29.19 45.57 -14.95
N SER A 95 -29.96 46.20 -14.07
CA SER A 95 -31.37 46.63 -14.22
C SER A 95 -32.35 45.44 -14.48
N SER A 96 -33.55 45.29 -13.91
CA SER A 96 -34.39 45.94 -12.85
C SER A 96 -35.73 45.13 -12.81
N PRO A 97 -36.85 45.51 -12.14
CA PRO A 97 -37.11 46.51 -11.09
C PRO A 97 -37.86 45.93 -9.86
N ALA A 98 -38.27 46.81 -8.92
CA ALA A 98 -39.15 46.50 -7.79
C ALA A 98 -40.40 47.40 -7.77
N VAL A 99 -41.47 46.92 -7.12
CA VAL A 99 -42.67 47.65 -6.64
C VAL A 99 -43.19 46.85 -5.43
N ASP A 100 -43.72 47.34 -4.31
CA ASP A 100 -43.70 48.56 -3.48
C ASP A 100 -45.07 48.64 -2.76
N THR A 101 -45.10 49.29 -1.59
CA THR A 101 -46.24 49.66 -0.73
C THR A 101 -46.87 48.65 0.25
N THR A 102 -47.31 49.22 1.38
CA THR A 102 -47.66 48.66 2.70
C THR A 102 -49.19 48.90 2.97
N PRO A 103 -49.82 48.94 4.18
CA PRO A 103 -49.33 48.89 5.58
C PRO A 103 -50.25 48.21 6.67
N THR A 104 -49.90 48.42 7.96
CA THR A 104 -50.74 48.37 9.21
C THR A 104 -51.26 47.00 9.69
N THR A 105 -51.47 46.66 10.98
CA THR A 105 -51.43 47.29 12.34
C THR A 105 -51.45 46.12 13.38
N ASP A 106 -51.21 46.20 14.71
CA ASP A 106 -50.60 47.13 15.69
C ASP A 106 -50.64 46.45 17.11
N LYS A 107 -49.84 46.90 18.10
CA LYS A 107 -49.83 46.53 19.56
C LYS A 107 -49.32 45.10 19.89
N GLY A 108 -48.53 44.83 20.93
CA GLY A 108 -48.18 45.49 22.21
C GLY A 108 -48.12 44.36 23.28
N SER A 109 -47.39 44.36 24.39
CA SER A 109 -46.55 45.35 25.10
C SER A 109 -45.66 44.62 26.13
N GLN A 110 -44.51 45.19 26.55
CA GLN A 110 -43.68 44.68 27.66
C GLN A 110 -44.35 44.88 29.04
N PRO A 111 -43.81 44.29 30.14
CA PRO A 111 -42.87 45.08 30.97
C PRO A 111 -41.64 44.32 31.52
N GLU A 112 -40.68 45.08 32.04
CA GLU A 112 -39.35 44.66 32.53
C GLU A 112 -39.27 44.15 33.99
N LYS A 113 -38.04 43.76 34.37
CA LYS A 113 -37.44 43.56 35.71
C LYS A 113 -37.52 42.10 36.22
N THR A 114 -36.42 41.51 36.69
CA THR A 114 -35.54 42.03 37.75
C THR A 114 -34.08 41.56 37.62
N LEU A 115 -33.11 42.36 38.09
CA LEU A 115 -31.71 41.94 38.26
C LEU A 115 -31.59 40.77 39.24
N GLN A 116 -30.81 39.75 38.89
CA GLN A 116 -30.11 38.91 39.87
C GLN A 116 -28.91 38.19 39.23
N THR A 117 -27.71 38.55 39.68
CA THR A 117 -26.48 37.81 39.39
C THR A 117 -26.33 36.61 40.33
N PRO A 118 -26.05 35.40 39.81
CA PRO A 118 -25.38 34.35 40.55
C PRO A 118 -23.92 34.21 40.08
N LYS A 119 -23.02 34.30 41.05
CA LYS A 119 -21.64 33.82 41.12
C LYS A 119 -21.10 33.06 39.89
N ALA A 120 -19.96 33.54 39.39
CA ALA A 120 -19.02 32.69 38.66
C ALA A 120 -18.52 31.57 39.60
N GLU A 121 -18.97 30.35 39.38
CA GLU A 121 -18.35 29.16 39.94
C GLU A 121 -17.12 28.80 39.08
N ASN A 122 -15.97 28.65 39.73
CA ASN A 122 -14.73 28.20 39.09
C ASN A 122 -14.82 26.72 38.71
N ASN A 123 -15.58 26.42 37.65
CA ASN A 123 -15.45 25.16 36.92
C ASN A 123 -14.28 25.24 35.93
N THR A 124 -13.09 25.52 36.45
CA THR A 124 -11.84 25.01 35.87
C THR A 124 -11.69 23.53 36.20
N SER A 125 -12.71 22.73 35.84
CA SER A 125 -12.55 21.31 35.58
C SER A 125 -12.00 21.13 34.16
N SER A 126 -10.94 21.87 33.83
CA SER A 126 -10.00 21.47 32.80
C SER A 126 -9.18 20.31 33.37
N SER A 127 -9.84 19.15 33.54
CA SER A 127 -9.18 17.85 33.57
C SER A 127 -8.66 17.59 32.17
N THR A 128 -7.63 18.36 31.79
CA THR A 128 -6.79 18.10 30.63
C THR A 128 -5.89 16.92 30.99
N ASP A 129 -6.52 15.77 31.17
CA ASP A 129 -5.90 14.44 31.14
C ASP A 129 -5.49 14.18 29.68
N PHE A 130 -4.53 14.96 29.18
CA PHE A 130 -3.86 14.74 27.89
C PHE A 130 -2.71 13.73 28.03
N ASP A 131 -2.70 12.97 29.13
CA ASP A 131 -1.71 11.95 29.42
C ASP A 131 -1.90 10.76 28.47
N ASN A 132 -1.11 10.80 27.39
CA ASN A 132 -0.91 9.75 26.38
C ASN A 132 -2.05 9.58 25.35
N VAL A 133 -2.46 10.68 24.72
CA VAL A 133 -3.19 10.60 23.44
C VAL A 133 -2.21 10.29 22.30
N ILE A 134 -2.14 9.04 21.88
CA ILE A 134 -1.28 8.58 20.77
C ILE A 134 -2.10 8.67 19.48
N VAL A 135 -1.50 9.11 18.36
CA VAL A 135 -2.13 9.01 17.04
C VAL A 135 -1.67 7.72 16.38
N ASN A 136 -2.62 6.90 15.93
CA ASN A 136 -2.35 5.62 15.27
C ASN A 136 -3.32 5.42 14.09
N GLU A 137 -3.03 4.46 13.23
CA GLU A 137 -3.74 4.19 11.98
C GLU A 137 -3.95 2.69 11.78
N GLY A 138 -5.08 2.30 11.20
CA GLY A 138 -5.33 0.91 10.84
C GLY A 138 -6.58 0.73 10.00
N VAL A 139 -6.73 -0.46 9.43
CA VAL A 139 -7.84 -0.81 8.53
C VAL A 139 -8.99 -1.41 9.34
N LEU A 140 -10.18 -0.83 9.24
CA LEU A 140 -11.35 -1.25 9.99
C LEU A 140 -11.86 -2.63 9.53
N GLU A 141 -11.96 -3.57 10.46
CA GLU A 141 -12.77 -4.78 10.36
C GLU A 141 -13.99 -4.65 11.28
N ILE A 142 -15.20 -4.62 10.71
CA ILE A 142 -16.46 -4.60 11.48
C ILE A 142 -16.87 -6.04 11.81
N MET A 143 -17.11 -6.30 13.10
CA MET A 143 -17.57 -7.59 13.63
C MET A 143 -19.09 -7.75 13.45
N PRO A 144 -19.65 -8.99 13.49
CA PRO A 144 -21.09 -9.22 13.33
C PRO A 144 -21.99 -8.44 14.29
N ASP A 145 -21.52 -8.19 15.52
CA ASP A 145 -22.25 -7.42 16.55
C ASP A 145 -22.20 -5.89 16.30
N GLY A 146 -21.51 -5.45 15.25
CA GLY A 146 -21.49 -4.06 14.77
C GLY A 146 -20.50 -3.11 15.46
N TYR A 147 -19.70 -3.59 16.41
CA TYR A 147 -18.44 -2.92 16.77
C TYR A 147 -17.33 -3.35 15.81
N GLY A 148 -16.16 -2.71 15.84
CA GLY A 148 -15.04 -3.07 14.97
C GLY A 148 -13.67 -2.92 15.62
N PHE A 149 -12.65 -3.34 14.88
CA PHE A 149 -11.25 -3.16 15.23
C PHE A 149 -10.48 -2.56 14.05
N LEU A 150 -9.57 -1.61 14.30
CA LEU A 150 -8.57 -1.22 13.32
C LEU A 150 -7.41 -2.22 13.41
N ARG A 151 -7.16 -2.94 12.32
CA ARG A 151 -6.08 -3.92 12.19
C ARG A 151 -4.83 -3.24 11.59
N SER A 152 -3.65 -3.58 12.11
CA SER A 152 -2.37 -3.10 11.55
C SER A 152 -1.94 -3.89 10.29
N SER A 153 -1.29 -3.20 9.36
CA SER A 153 -0.58 -3.80 8.22
C SER A 153 0.59 -4.68 8.65
N ASP A 154 1.26 -4.34 9.76
CA ASP A 154 2.45 -5.06 10.25
C ASP A 154 2.13 -6.50 10.67
N TYR A 155 0.86 -6.73 11.06
CA TYR A 155 0.30 -8.03 11.39
C TYR A 155 -0.53 -8.61 10.23
N ASN A 156 -0.33 -8.16 8.98
CA ASN A 156 -1.05 -8.61 7.79
C ASN A 156 -2.59 -8.54 7.93
N TYR A 157 -3.10 -7.53 8.65
CA TYR A 157 -4.52 -7.35 8.97
C TYR A 157 -5.17 -8.47 9.81
N LEU A 158 -4.37 -9.21 10.56
CA LEU A 158 -4.82 -10.21 11.50
C LEU A 158 -5.05 -9.61 12.88
N THR A 159 -5.71 -10.38 13.74
CA THR A 159 -5.95 -10.00 15.13
C THR A 159 -4.63 -9.84 15.89
N SER A 160 -4.39 -8.66 16.45
CA SER A 160 -3.24 -8.33 17.29
C SER A 160 -3.70 -7.90 18.70
N PRO A 161 -2.89 -8.05 19.76
CA PRO A 161 -3.13 -7.38 21.04
C PRO A 161 -3.26 -5.86 20.91
N ASP A 162 -2.57 -5.27 19.93
CA ASP A 162 -2.51 -3.82 19.69
C ASP A 162 -3.67 -3.27 18.85
N ASP A 163 -4.67 -4.12 18.53
CA ASP A 163 -5.83 -3.72 17.75
C ASP A 163 -6.65 -2.63 18.45
N ILE A 164 -7.07 -1.63 17.66
CA ILE A 164 -7.78 -0.45 18.18
C ILE A 164 -9.29 -0.72 18.13
N TYR A 165 -9.96 -0.74 19.28
CA TYR A 165 -11.41 -0.90 19.37
C TYR A 165 -12.15 0.34 18.85
N VAL A 166 -13.13 0.11 17.97
CA VAL A 166 -14.03 1.13 17.43
C VAL A 166 -15.47 0.80 17.81
N SER A 167 -16.14 1.72 18.49
CA SER A 167 -17.53 1.55 18.92
C SER A 167 -18.52 1.59 17.76
N GLN A 168 -19.64 0.88 17.89
CA GLN A 168 -20.74 0.94 16.92
C GLN A 168 -21.25 2.38 16.70
N SER A 169 -21.22 3.22 17.74
CA SER A 169 -21.59 4.63 17.64
C SER A 169 -20.66 5.43 16.73
N GLN A 170 -19.34 5.22 16.81
CA GLN A 170 -18.37 5.86 15.92
C GLN A 170 -18.53 5.37 14.47
N ILE A 171 -18.70 4.07 14.27
CA ILE A 171 -18.97 3.47 12.94
C ILE A 171 -20.19 4.12 12.28
N LYS A 172 -21.30 4.25 13.02
CA LYS A 172 -22.54 4.90 12.54
C LYS A 172 -22.37 6.40 12.32
N LEU A 173 -21.65 7.10 13.20
CA LEU A 173 -21.47 8.56 13.13
C LEU A 173 -20.69 8.99 11.88
N PHE A 174 -19.62 8.27 11.54
CA PHE A 174 -18.73 8.58 10.42
C PHE A 174 -19.04 7.78 9.14
N GLY A 175 -20.08 6.92 9.14
CA GLY A 175 -20.43 6.10 7.98
C GLY A 175 -19.39 5.04 7.60
N LEU A 176 -18.60 4.57 8.59
CA LEU A 176 -17.48 3.67 8.35
C LEU A 176 -17.95 2.31 7.83
N LYS A 177 -17.15 1.72 6.95
CA LYS A 177 -17.33 0.39 6.38
C LYS A 177 -16.04 -0.42 6.57
N THR A 178 -16.15 -1.75 6.53
CA THR A 178 -14.96 -2.62 6.50
C THR A 178 -14.03 -2.21 5.34
N GLY A 179 -12.73 -2.18 5.61
CA GLY A 179 -11.70 -1.69 4.69
C GLY A 179 -11.33 -0.21 4.87
N ASP A 180 -12.08 0.58 5.64
CA ASP A 180 -11.72 1.99 5.85
C ASP A 180 -10.42 2.10 6.65
N THR A 181 -9.44 2.79 6.09
CA THR A 181 -8.20 3.13 6.79
C THR A 181 -8.46 4.35 7.65
N VAL A 182 -8.50 4.16 8.97
CA VAL A 182 -8.86 5.21 9.93
C VAL A 182 -7.61 5.64 10.69
N ARG A 183 -7.25 6.92 10.58
CA ARG A 183 -6.18 7.55 11.35
C ARG A 183 -6.79 8.39 12.47
N GLY A 184 -6.37 8.18 13.71
CA GLY A 184 -7.02 8.83 14.85
C GLY A 184 -6.28 8.73 16.17
N CYS A 185 -6.77 9.52 17.13
CA CYS A 185 -6.32 9.54 18.50
C CYS A 185 -6.83 8.31 19.26
N ILE A 186 -5.93 7.55 19.87
CA ILE A 186 -6.20 6.44 20.79
C ILE A 186 -5.75 6.81 22.20
N ARG A 187 -6.25 6.08 23.20
CA ARG A 187 -5.74 6.11 24.58
C ARG A 187 -5.39 4.70 25.05
N PRO A 188 -4.54 4.52 26.08
CA PRO A 188 -4.37 3.23 26.74
C PRO A 188 -5.70 2.63 27.24
N PRO A 189 -5.84 1.30 27.28
CA PRO A 189 -6.96 0.64 27.94
C PRO A 189 -6.96 0.96 29.44
N LYS A 190 -8.15 1.23 29.98
CA LYS A 190 -8.39 1.37 31.43
C LYS A 190 -8.62 0.01 32.06
N GLU A 191 -8.64 -0.05 33.39
CA GLU A 191 -8.91 -1.28 34.15
C GLU A 191 -10.25 -1.92 33.69
N GLY A 192 -10.18 -3.16 33.20
CA GLY A 192 -11.30 -3.90 32.59
C GLY A 192 -11.41 -3.80 31.06
N GLU A 193 -10.68 -2.91 30.39
CA GLU A 193 -10.58 -2.86 28.92
C GLU A 193 -9.41 -3.73 28.43
N LYS A 194 -9.63 -4.50 27.35
CA LYS A 194 -8.59 -5.38 26.75
C LYS A 194 -7.83 -4.75 25.58
N TYR A 195 -8.42 -3.77 24.91
CA TYR A 195 -7.96 -3.20 23.64
C TYR A 195 -7.90 -1.68 23.74
N PHE A 196 -7.06 -1.03 22.93
CA PHE A 196 -6.95 0.43 22.87
C PHE A 196 -8.22 1.03 22.25
N PRO A 197 -9.02 1.85 22.95
CA PRO A 197 -10.20 2.46 22.33
C PRO A 197 -9.84 3.71 21.51
N LEU A 198 -10.45 3.83 20.34
CA LEU A 198 -10.41 5.04 19.52
C LEU A 198 -11.15 6.18 20.22
N VAL A 199 -10.49 7.32 20.41
CA VAL A 199 -11.05 8.52 21.04
C VAL A 199 -11.61 9.48 19.99
N ARG A 200 -10.82 9.79 18.95
CA ARG A 200 -11.16 10.77 17.91
C ARG A 200 -10.62 10.34 16.56
N VAL A 201 -11.46 10.38 15.52
CA VAL A 201 -11.02 10.22 14.13
C VAL A 201 -10.40 11.53 13.64
N GLU A 202 -9.23 11.48 13.01
CA GLU A 202 -8.60 12.63 12.34
C GLU A 202 -8.78 12.57 10.82
N ALA A 203 -8.61 11.39 10.22
CA ALA A 203 -8.80 11.17 8.78
C ALA A 203 -9.31 9.76 8.49
N ILE A 204 -10.01 9.61 7.36
CA ILE A 204 -10.44 8.31 6.81
C ILE A 204 -9.96 8.24 5.36
N ASN A 205 -9.20 7.20 5.00
CA ASN A 205 -8.58 7.03 3.68
C ASN A 205 -7.85 8.30 3.19
N GLY A 206 -7.11 8.97 4.09
CA GLY A 206 -6.39 10.22 3.79
C GLY A 206 -7.26 11.50 3.70
N GLN A 207 -8.59 11.39 3.78
CA GLN A 207 -9.54 12.50 3.63
C GLN A 207 -10.22 12.91 4.93
N ASN A 208 -10.88 14.08 4.90
CA ASN A 208 -11.64 14.59 6.04
C ASN A 208 -12.87 13.71 6.30
N PRO A 209 -13.14 13.27 7.55
CA PRO A 209 -14.29 12.42 7.85
C PRO A 209 -15.66 12.98 7.43
N ALA A 210 -15.79 14.30 7.26
CA ALA A 210 -17.00 14.93 6.76
C ALA A 210 -17.26 14.65 5.26
N GLU A 211 -16.21 14.63 4.43
CA GLU A 211 -16.30 14.40 2.97
C GLU A 211 -16.59 12.93 2.67
N VAL A 212 -15.91 12.05 3.41
CA VAL A 212 -15.96 10.59 3.23
C VAL A 212 -17.35 10.01 3.53
N ARG A 213 -18.15 10.69 4.37
CA ARG A 213 -19.48 10.25 4.79
C ARG A 213 -20.47 10.11 3.62
N ASP A 214 -20.40 11.01 2.64
CA ASP A 214 -21.36 11.10 1.53
C ASP A 214 -20.83 10.43 0.24
N ARG A 215 -19.74 9.66 0.33
CA ARG A 215 -19.13 8.96 -0.82
C ARG A 215 -20.06 7.92 -1.46
N VAL A 216 -20.03 7.83 -2.79
CA VAL A 216 -20.75 6.81 -3.54
C VAL A 216 -20.10 5.43 -3.30
N PRO A 217 -20.85 4.37 -2.92
CA PRO A 217 -20.25 3.05 -2.69
C PRO A 217 -19.71 2.43 -3.98
N PHE A 218 -18.61 1.68 -3.88
CA PHE A 218 -17.86 1.12 -5.02
C PHE A 218 -18.71 0.36 -6.05
N ASP A 219 -19.69 -0.42 -5.59
CA ASP A 219 -20.57 -1.22 -6.45
C ASP A 219 -21.52 -0.36 -7.33
N TYR A 220 -21.67 0.96 -7.06
CA TYR A 220 -22.48 1.91 -7.85
C TYR A 220 -21.65 2.87 -8.72
N LEU A 221 -20.32 2.82 -8.66
CA LEU A 221 -19.45 3.66 -9.48
C LEU A 221 -19.42 3.18 -10.95
N THR A 222 -19.50 4.10 -11.92
CA THR A 222 -19.50 3.77 -13.35
C THR A 222 -18.15 3.17 -13.79
N PRO A 223 -18.09 1.92 -14.26
CA PRO A 223 -16.85 1.31 -14.72
C PRO A 223 -16.52 1.73 -16.16
N LEU A 224 -15.28 2.16 -16.40
CA LEU A 224 -14.75 2.47 -17.72
C LEU A 224 -13.62 1.49 -18.13
N PHE A 225 -13.22 1.57 -19.39
CA PHE A 225 -11.93 1.01 -19.81
C PHE A 225 -10.79 1.89 -19.25
N PRO A 226 -9.60 1.32 -18.99
CA PRO A 226 -8.41 2.10 -18.72
C PRO A 226 -8.05 2.99 -19.91
N ASP A 227 -7.74 4.25 -19.62
CA ASP A 227 -7.38 5.31 -20.56
C ASP A 227 -6.09 6.06 -20.14
N GLU A 228 -5.76 6.10 -18.85
CA GLU A 228 -4.44 6.52 -18.36
C GLU A 228 -3.50 5.30 -18.21
N ARG A 229 -2.28 5.40 -18.77
CA ARG A 229 -1.25 4.35 -18.76
C ARG A 229 -0.33 4.42 -17.55
N LEU A 230 -0.08 3.26 -16.94
CA LEU A 230 1.02 3.05 -16.00
C LEU A 230 2.30 2.74 -16.79
N ASN A 231 3.17 3.75 -16.93
CA ASN A 231 4.44 3.62 -17.65
C ASN A 231 5.43 2.78 -16.85
N LEU A 232 5.89 1.67 -17.43
CA LEU A 232 6.85 0.78 -16.77
C LEU A 232 8.30 0.99 -17.23
N ASP A 233 8.59 1.84 -18.22
CA ASP A 233 9.97 2.03 -18.69
C ASP A 233 10.87 2.58 -17.56
N MET A 234 11.85 1.77 -17.19
CA MET A 234 12.86 2.07 -16.17
C MET A 234 14.21 2.50 -16.78
N GLY A 235 14.27 2.59 -18.11
CA GLY A 235 15.45 2.92 -18.90
C GLY A 235 16.33 1.71 -19.22
N MET A 236 17.54 2.01 -19.68
CA MET A 236 18.52 1.06 -20.20
C MET A 236 18.71 -0.19 -19.31
N GLY A 237 18.62 -1.38 -19.91
CA GLY A 237 18.83 -2.67 -19.25
C GLY A 237 17.59 -3.33 -18.66
N ASN A 238 16.49 -2.60 -18.43
CA ASN A 238 15.27 -3.15 -17.82
C ASN A 238 14.32 -3.77 -18.85
N TYR A 239 14.80 -4.79 -19.58
CA TYR A 239 14.10 -5.37 -20.73
C TYR A 239 12.71 -5.92 -20.37
N SER A 240 12.49 -6.51 -19.19
CA SER A 240 11.18 -7.04 -18.79
C SER A 240 10.10 -5.97 -18.77
N THR A 241 10.37 -4.86 -18.08
CA THR A 241 9.42 -3.73 -17.98
C THR A 241 9.21 -3.04 -19.33
N ARG A 242 10.29 -2.84 -20.10
CA ARG A 242 10.23 -2.23 -21.43
C ARG A 242 9.45 -3.07 -22.45
N ILE A 243 9.65 -4.39 -22.47
CA ILE A 243 8.92 -5.31 -23.35
C ILE A 243 7.45 -5.42 -22.91
N MET A 244 7.19 -5.50 -21.60
CA MET A 244 5.83 -5.51 -21.06
C MET A 244 5.06 -4.23 -21.42
N ASP A 245 5.70 -3.06 -21.33
CA ASP A 245 5.15 -1.76 -21.66
C ASP A 245 4.87 -1.57 -23.18
N LEU A 246 5.64 -2.24 -24.06
CA LEU A 246 5.38 -2.25 -25.51
C LEU A 246 4.24 -3.19 -25.93
N PHE A 247 4.20 -4.41 -25.40
CA PHE A 247 3.31 -5.46 -25.93
C PHE A 247 2.06 -5.70 -25.07
N THR A 248 2.09 -5.32 -23.79
CA THR A 248 0.98 -5.46 -22.83
C THR A 248 0.87 -4.19 -21.96
N PRO A 249 0.60 -3.02 -22.57
CA PRO A 249 0.50 -1.77 -21.84
C PRO A 249 -0.53 -1.88 -20.72
N ILE A 250 -0.20 -1.41 -19.53
CA ILE A 250 -1.06 -1.51 -18.34
C ILE A 250 -1.71 -0.15 -18.12
N GLY A 251 -3.03 -0.11 -18.02
CA GLY A 251 -3.74 1.10 -17.63
C GLY A 251 -4.16 1.14 -16.16
N LYS A 252 -4.49 2.33 -15.68
CA LYS A 252 -5.21 2.54 -14.43
C LYS A 252 -6.59 1.87 -14.53
N GLY A 253 -6.82 0.84 -13.71
CA GLY A 253 -8.02 0.01 -13.78
C GLY A 253 -7.87 -1.33 -14.50
N GLN A 254 -6.65 -1.75 -14.88
CA GLN A 254 -6.42 -2.99 -15.61
C GLN A 254 -6.77 -4.26 -14.80
N ARG A 255 -7.32 -5.28 -15.46
CA ARG A 255 -7.44 -6.67 -14.98
C ARG A 255 -6.45 -7.55 -15.73
N GLY A 256 -5.21 -7.56 -15.28
CA GLY A 256 -4.10 -8.27 -15.92
C GLY A 256 -3.86 -9.66 -15.33
N LEU A 257 -3.61 -10.64 -16.20
CA LEU A 257 -3.27 -12.00 -15.84
C LEU A 257 -1.85 -12.34 -16.33
N ILE A 258 -0.93 -12.62 -15.41
CA ILE A 258 0.44 -13.07 -15.72
C ILE A 258 0.42 -14.60 -15.68
N VAL A 259 0.31 -15.21 -16.86
CA VAL A 259 0.19 -16.66 -17.06
C VAL A 259 1.59 -17.27 -17.02
N ALA A 260 1.90 -18.07 -16.01
CA ALA A 260 3.26 -18.51 -15.73
C ALA A 260 3.33 -19.98 -15.33
N GLN A 261 4.13 -20.77 -16.06
CA GLN A 261 4.55 -22.07 -15.55
C GLN A 261 5.52 -21.90 -14.36
N PRO A 262 5.66 -22.91 -13.47
CA PRO A 262 6.72 -22.92 -12.46
C PRO A 262 8.13 -22.70 -13.05
N LYS A 263 8.94 -21.91 -12.36
CA LYS A 263 10.35 -21.55 -12.71
C LYS A 263 10.53 -20.70 -13.98
N THR A 264 9.50 -19.99 -14.45
CA THR A 264 9.58 -19.04 -15.58
C THR A 264 10.11 -17.65 -15.21
N GLY A 265 10.16 -17.30 -13.91
CA GLY A 265 10.63 -15.99 -13.42
C GLY A 265 9.54 -15.03 -12.93
N LYS A 266 8.30 -15.49 -12.70
CA LYS A 266 7.16 -14.66 -12.22
C LYS A 266 7.52 -13.66 -11.12
N THR A 267 8.27 -14.10 -10.11
CA THR A 267 8.58 -13.31 -8.91
C THR A 267 9.51 -12.14 -9.23
N ASN A 268 10.46 -12.31 -10.16
CA ASN A 268 11.33 -11.22 -10.61
C ASN A 268 10.56 -10.21 -11.46
N LEU A 269 9.73 -10.69 -12.40
CA LEU A 269 8.86 -9.82 -13.20
C LEU A 269 7.94 -8.97 -12.31
N LEU A 270 7.30 -9.59 -11.31
CA LEU A 270 6.46 -8.88 -10.33
C LEU A 270 7.25 -7.78 -9.59
N LYS A 271 8.45 -8.07 -9.08
CA LYS A 271 9.31 -7.07 -8.43
C LYS A 271 9.68 -5.91 -9.36
N GLU A 272 10.00 -6.21 -10.61
CA GLU A 272 10.40 -5.22 -11.61
C GLU A 272 9.21 -4.30 -11.96
N VAL A 273 8.01 -4.86 -12.18
CA VAL A 273 6.77 -4.10 -12.37
C VAL A 273 6.44 -3.25 -11.15
N ALA A 274 6.54 -3.83 -9.94
CA ALA A 274 6.24 -3.12 -8.70
C ALA A 274 7.17 -1.92 -8.47
N ASN A 275 8.48 -2.11 -8.68
CA ASN A 275 9.45 -1.03 -8.56
C ASN A 275 9.36 0.01 -9.70
N ALA A 276 8.88 -0.38 -10.88
CA ALA A 276 8.59 0.57 -11.96
C ALA A 276 7.40 1.46 -11.60
N ILE A 277 6.28 0.87 -11.16
CA ILE A 277 5.10 1.62 -10.69
C ILE A 277 5.48 2.53 -9.52
N ALA A 278 6.14 2.01 -8.48
CA ALA A 278 6.51 2.81 -7.30
C ALA A 278 7.51 3.96 -7.57
N LYS A 279 8.19 3.97 -8.73
CA LYS A 279 9.11 5.05 -9.14
C LYS A 279 8.44 6.03 -10.11
N ASN A 280 7.72 5.51 -11.10
CA ASN A 280 7.14 6.31 -12.18
C ASN A 280 5.76 6.89 -11.79
N HIS A 281 5.06 6.23 -10.86
CA HIS A 281 3.71 6.56 -10.39
C HIS A 281 3.65 6.60 -8.84
N PRO A 282 4.34 7.55 -8.17
CA PRO A 282 4.34 7.67 -6.71
C PRO A 282 2.98 8.06 -6.11
N GLU A 283 2.03 8.50 -6.94
CA GLU A 283 0.63 8.76 -6.57
C GLU A 283 -0.20 7.48 -6.38
N VAL A 284 0.24 6.36 -6.96
CA VAL A 284 -0.49 5.10 -6.94
C VAL A 284 -0.20 4.32 -5.67
N TYR A 285 -1.26 3.92 -4.97
CA TYR A 285 -1.13 3.07 -3.79
C TYR A 285 -0.89 1.61 -4.18
N LEU A 286 0.34 1.14 -3.96
CA LEU A 286 0.80 -0.18 -4.39
C LEU A 286 0.76 -1.20 -3.25
N ILE A 287 -0.06 -2.23 -3.43
CA ILE A 287 -0.20 -3.37 -2.51
C ILE A 287 0.28 -4.64 -3.22
N ILE A 288 1.12 -5.42 -2.55
CA ILE A 288 1.49 -6.77 -2.97
C ILE A 288 0.82 -7.77 -2.03
N LEU A 289 -0.02 -8.64 -2.60
CA LEU A 289 -0.75 -9.66 -1.86
C LEU A 289 -0.19 -11.05 -2.20
N LEU A 290 0.49 -11.66 -1.24
CA LEU A 290 1.13 -12.98 -1.37
C LEU A 290 0.31 -14.05 -0.65
N ILE A 291 -0.19 -15.04 -1.38
CA ILE A 291 -1.11 -16.07 -0.88
C ILE A 291 -0.54 -17.47 -1.12
N ASP A 292 -0.37 -18.24 -0.05
CA ASP A 292 0.11 -19.63 -0.08
C ASP A 292 1.50 -19.73 -0.76
N GLU A 293 2.33 -18.70 -0.57
CA GLU A 293 3.70 -18.64 -1.07
C GLU A 293 4.73 -18.83 0.05
N ARG A 294 6.00 -19.04 -0.30
CA ARG A 294 7.04 -19.40 0.66
C ARG A 294 7.50 -18.23 1.56
N PRO A 295 7.78 -18.46 2.85
CA PRO A 295 8.27 -17.41 3.77
C PRO A 295 9.53 -16.68 3.27
N GLU A 296 10.45 -17.38 2.61
CA GLU A 296 11.65 -16.78 2.04
C GLU A 296 11.35 -15.88 0.83
N GLU A 297 10.37 -16.26 -0.02
CA GLU A 297 9.92 -15.46 -1.17
C GLU A 297 9.15 -14.21 -0.70
N VAL A 298 8.36 -14.32 0.37
CA VAL A 298 7.71 -13.18 1.06
C VAL A 298 8.75 -12.20 1.62
N THR A 299 9.76 -12.71 2.34
CA THR A 299 10.81 -11.89 2.96
C THR A 299 11.64 -11.15 1.90
N ASP A 300 11.96 -11.84 0.81
CA ASP A 300 12.68 -11.29 -0.34
C ASP A 300 11.86 -10.20 -1.07
N MET A 301 10.56 -10.41 -1.28
CA MET A 301 9.66 -9.40 -1.83
C MET A 301 9.58 -8.14 -0.94
N ALA A 302 9.34 -8.31 0.36
CA ALA A 302 9.19 -7.22 1.33
C ALA A 302 10.46 -6.35 1.48
N ARG A 303 11.64 -6.91 1.20
CA ARG A 303 12.92 -6.17 1.20
C ARG A 303 13.27 -5.55 -0.15
N SER A 304 12.68 -6.04 -1.24
CA SER A 304 13.05 -5.67 -2.61
C SER A 304 12.18 -4.59 -3.23
N VAL A 305 11.03 -4.24 -2.62
CA VAL A 305 10.03 -3.36 -3.23
C VAL A 305 9.55 -2.28 -2.26
N ARG A 306 9.30 -1.08 -2.79
CA ARG A 306 8.63 0.02 -2.08
C ARG A 306 7.11 -0.08 -2.26
N ALA A 307 6.50 -1.01 -1.54
CA ALA A 307 5.06 -1.27 -1.56
C ALA A 307 4.59 -1.74 -0.19
N GLU A 308 3.29 -1.68 0.06
CA GLU A 308 2.70 -2.43 1.17
C GLU A 308 2.71 -3.92 0.81
N VAL A 309 3.41 -4.76 1.57
CA VAL A 309 3.47 -6.21 1.33
C VAL A 309 2.65 -6.94 2.38
N VAL A 310 1.52 -7.50 1.95
CA VAL A 310 0.58 -8.28 2.77
C VAL A 310 0.68 -9.74 2.35
N SER A 311 0.80 -10.64 3.33
CA SER A 311 1.12 -12.05 3.07
C SER A 311 0.39 -13.04 3.97
N SER A 312 0.18 -14.23 3.43
CA SER A 312 -0.19 -15.44 4.16
C SER A 312 0.60 -16.60 3.56
N THR A 313 1.59 -17.12 4.28
CA THR A 313 2.45 -18.22 3.79
C THR A 313 1.68 -19.55 3.72
N PHE A 314 2.25 -20.54 3.04
CA PHE A 314 1.68 -21.88 2.92
C PHE A 314 1.48 -22.62 4.26
N ASP A 315 2.07 -22.12 5.36
CA ASP A 315 1.91 -22.68 6.71
C ASP A 315 0.53 -22.36 7.32
N GLU A 316 -0.20 -21.41 6.73
CA GLU A 316 -1.46 -20.88 7.24
C GLU A 316 -2.68 -21.58 6.62
N PRO A 317 -3.82 -21.66 7.34
CA PRO A 317 -5.02 -22.32 6.83
C PRO A 317 -5.71 -21.49 5.72
N ALA A 318 -6.45 -22.18 4.85
CA ALA A 318 -7.17 -21.58 3.73
C ALA A 318 -8.13 -20.44 4.14
N ASP A 319 -8.79 -20.55 5.30
CA ASP A 319 -9.63 -19.49 5.87
C ASP A 319 -8.87 -18.17 6.09
N ARG A 320 -7.59 -18.26 6.47
CA ARG A 320 -6.74 -17.09 6.71
C ARG A 320 -6.33 -16.41 5.40
N HIS A 321 -6.00 -17.19 4.37
CA HIS A 321 -5.79 -16.65 3.02
C HIS A 321 -7.03 -15.89 2.52
N VAL A 322 -8.21 -16.50 2.67
CA VAL A 322 -9.50 -15.91 2.29
C VAL A 322 -9.79 -14.65 3.11
N LYS A 323 -9.56 -14.66 4.42
CA LYS A 323 -9.78 -13.48 5.27
C LYS A 323 -8.89 -12.30 4.84
N ILE A 324 -7.58 -12.52 4.72
CA ILE A 324 -6.62 -11.46 4.37
C ILE A 324 -6.94 -10.87 2.99
N ALA A 325 -7.20 -11.72 1.99
CA ALA A 325 -7.57 -11.26 0.66
C ALA A 325 -8.86 -10.42 0.66
N ASN A 326 -9.87 -10.77 1.47
CA ASN A 326 -11.08 -9.95 1.58
C ASN A 326 -10.83 -8.59 2.24
N ILE A 327 -10.00 -8.51 3.28
CA ILE A 327 -9.66 -7.22 3.92
C ILE A 327 -8.90 -6.32 2.94
N VAL A 328 -7.89 -6.86 2.24
CA VAL A 328 -7.14 -6.11 1.23
C VAL A 328 -8.03 -5.63 0.08
N LEU A 329 -8.97 -6.46 -0.39
CA LEU A 329 -9.94 -6.06 -1.41
C LEU A 329 -10.86 -4.94 -0.95
N GLU A 330 -11.42 -5.05 0.26
CA GLU A 330 -12.30 -4.00 0.79
C GLU A 330 -11.53 -2.71 1.06
N LYS A 331 -10.28 -2.78 1.56
CA LYS A 331 -9.38 -1.61 1.68
C LYS A 331 -9.21 -0.90 0.34
N ALA A 332 -8.83 -1.63 -0.70
CA ALA A 332 -8.63 -1.07 -2.03
C ALA A 332 -9.92 -0.41 -2.57
N LYS A 333 -11.09 -1.03 -2.39
CA LYS A 333 -12.37 -0.42 -2.75
C LYS A 333 -12.65 0.87 -2.00
N ARG A 334 -12.40 0.94 -0.67
CA ARG A 334 -12.61 2.16 0.11
C ARG A 334 -11.70 3.30 -0.31
N MET A 335 -10.45 2.99 -0.68
CA MET A 335 -9.51 3.99 -1.22
C MET A 335 -9.97 4.53 -2.57
N VAL A 336 -10.51 3.67 -3.46
CA VAL A 336 -11.09 4.06 -4.75
C VAL A 336 -12.40 4.84 -4.60
N GLU A 337 -13.27 4.50 -3.62
CA GLU A 337 -14.43 5.34 -3.23
C GLU A 337 -14.00 6.76 -2.82
N CYS A 338 -12.75 6.93 -2.36
CA CYS A 338 -12.12 8.20 -2.01
C CYS A 338 -11.24 8.77 -3.15
N GLY A 339 -11.30 8.26 -4.38
CA GLY A 339 -10.58 8.83 -5.53
C GLY A 339 -9.11 8.43 -5.68
N HIS A 340 -8.61 7.45 -4.92
CA HIS A 340 -7.22 6.98 -5.05
C HIS A 340 -7.06 5.96 -6.18
N ASP A 341 -5.92 6.01 -6.87
CA ASP A 341 -5.47 4.91 -7.73
C ASP A 341 -4.78 3.82 -6.89
N VAL A 342 -5.24 2.58 -7.01
CA VAL A 342 -4.75 1.43 -6.25
C VAL A 342 -4.33 0.32 -7.20
N VAL A 343 -3.11 -0.19 -7.04
CA VAL A 343 -2.62 -1.39 -7.73
C VAL A 343 -2.44 -2.52 -6.72
N ILE A 344 -3.11 -3.65 -6.97
CA ILE A 344 -2.84 -4.91 -6.26
C ILE A 344 -2.05 -5.85 -7.18
N LEU A 345 -0.87 -6.26 -6.73
CA LEU A 345 -0.08 -7.34 -7.33
C LEU A 345 -0.34 -8.63 -6.55
N LEU A 346 -1.10 -9.55 -7.12
CA LEU A 346 -1.51 -10.80 -6.48
C LEU A 346 -0.67 -11.99 -6.94
N ASP A 347 0.04 -12.64 -6.01
CA ASP A 347 0.77 -13.89 -6.25
C ASP A 347 0.25 -14.98 -5.30
N SER A 348 -0.69 -15.86 -5.69
CA SER A 348 -1.30 -16.01 -7.02
C SER A 348 -2.82 -16.19 -6.96
N ILE A 349 -3.51 -15.88 -8.06
CA ILE A 349 -4.96 -16.06 -8.15
C ILE A 349 -5.36 -17.53 -8.15
N THR A 350 -4.52 -18.41 -8.69
CA THR A 350 -4.74 -19.86 -8.68
C THR A 350 -4.76 -20.40 -7.24
N ARG A 351 -3.80 -20.00 -6.41
CA ARG A 351 -3.75 -20.37 -4.99
C ARG A 351 -4.92 -19.77 -4.20
N LEU A 352 -5.27 -18.52 -4.45
CA LEU A 352 -6.44 -17.88 -3.83
C LEU A 352 -7.74 -18.63 -4.18
N ALA A 353 -7.94 -19.01 -5.45
CA ALA A 353 -9.10 -19.78 -5.89
C ALA A 353 -9.16 -21.19 -5.26
N ARG A 354 -8.01 -21.86 -5.09
CA ARG A 354 -7.90 -23.11 -4.32
C ARG A 354 -8.35 -22.93 -2.87
N ALA A 355 -7.88 -21.87 -2.19
CA ALA A 355 -8.28 -21.58 -0.81
C ALA A 355 -9.81 -21.35 -0.69
N TYR A 356 -10.40 -20.59 -1.63
CA TYR A 356 -11.84 -20.43 -1.71
C TYR A 356 -12.61 -21.74 -1.97
N ASN A 357 -12.06 -22.66 -2.76
CA ASN A 357 -12.66 -23.98 -3.00
C ASN A 357 -12.65 -24.87 -1.75
N THR A 358 -11.59 -24.80 -0.94
CA THR A 358 -11.49 -25.54 0.33
C THR A 358 -12.46 -25.00 1.39
N VAL A 359 -12.69 -23.69 1.43
CA VAL A 359 -13.54 -23.01 2.44
C VAL A 359 -15.02 -22.95 2.02
N ALA A 360 -15.33 -23.17 0.74
CA ALA A 360 -16.70 -23.13 0.23
C ALA A 360 -17.56 -24.27 0.83
N PRO A 361 -18.79 -23.99 1.29
CA PRO A 361 -19.76 -25.03 1.60
C PRO A 361 -20.06 -25.86 0.35
N ALA A 362 -20.05 -27.18 0.47
CA ALA A 362 -20.29 -28.09 -0.65
C ALA A 362 -21.66 -27.84 -1.29
N SER A 363 -21.69 -27.47 -2.58
CA SER A 363 -22.92 -27.21 -3.33
C SER A 363 -23.62 -28.49 -3.81
N GLY A 364 -22.96 -29.64 -3.68
CA GLY A 364 -23.37 -30.91 -4.29
C GLY A 364 -23.09 -30.99 -5.80
N LYS A 365 -22.53 -29.95 -6.42
CA LYS A 365 -22.18 -29.90 -7.84
C LYS A 365 -20.69 -29.63 -8.02
N ILE A 366 -19.95 -30.68 -8.35
CA ILE A 366 -18.50 -30.62 -8.60
C ILE A 366 -18.27 -30.56 -10.12
N LEU A 367 -17.54 -29.54 -10.57
CA LEU A 367 -17.10 -29.37 -11.95
C LEU A 367 -15.89 -30.26 -12.26
N SER A 368 -15.43 -30.23 -13.52
CA SER A 368 -14.15 -30.85 -13.89
C SER A 368 -13.02 -30.34 -12.97
N GLY A 369 -12.03 -31.20 -12.70
CA GLY A 369 -10.88 -30.85 -11.85
C GLY A 369 -11.16 -30.77 -10.35
N GLY A 370 -12.38 -31.08 -9.87
CA GLY A 370 -12.69 -31.09 -8.44
C GLY A 370 -13.06 -29.71 -7.86
N VAL A 371 -13.40 -28.76 -8.72
CA VAL A 371 -13.84 -27.41 -8.33
C VAL A 371 -15.34 -27.43 -8.03
N ASP A 372 -15.77 -26.89 -6.89
CA ASP A 372 -17.20 -26.70 -6.60
C ASP A 372 -17.80 -25.58 -7.47
N ALA A 373 -19.01 -25.79 -7.99
CA ALA A 373 -19.65 -24.86 -8.92
C ALA A 373 -19.81 -23.42 -8.36
N ASN A 374 -19.90 -23.25 -7.04
CA ASN A 374 -20.02 -21.95 -6.39
C ASN A 374 -18.66 -21.38 -5.91
N ALA A 375 -17.61 -22.20 -5.80
CA ALA A 375 -16.32 -21.79 -5.25
C ALA A 375 -15.67 -20.64 -6.02
N LEU A 376 -15.77 -20.64 -7.36
CA LEU A 376 -15.15 -19.62 -8.21
C LEU A 376 -15.86 -18.26 -8.20
N HIS A 377 -17.07 -18.15 -7.63
CA HIS A 377 -17.82 -16.89 -7.62
C HIS A 377 -17.12 -15.78 -6.83
N LYS A 378 -16.60 -16.07 -5.63
CA LYS A 378 -15.87 -15.09 -4.81
C LYS A 378 -14.51 -14.69 -5.44
N PRO A 379 -13.65 -15.63 -5.89
CA PRO A 379 -12.44 -15.30 -6.66
C PRO A 379 -12.72 -14.46 -7.92
N LYS A 380 -13.76 -14.77 -8.69
CA LYS A 380 -14.18 -13.95 -9.84
C LYS A 380 -14.59 -12.54 -9.43
N ARG A 381 -15.34 -12.37 -8.32
CA ARG A 381 -15.70 -11.04 -7.80
C ARG A 381 -14.46 -10.27 -7.31
N PHE A 382 -13.44 -10.94 -6.76
CA PHE A 382 -12.17 -10.32 -6.39
C PHE A 382 -11.48 -9.75 -7.63
N PHE A 383 -11.23 -10.56 -8.67
CA PHE A 383 -10.51 -10.12 -9.86
C PHE A 383 -11.33 -9.15 -10.73
N GLY A 384 -12.64 -9.38 -10.85
CA GLY A 384 -13.60 -8.49 -11.50
C GLY A 384 -13.90 -7.20 -10.71
N ALA A 385 -13.32 -7.01 -9.53
CA ALA A 385 -13.37 -5.72 -8.85
C ALA A 385 -12.54 -4.68 -9.61
N ALA A 386 -11.39 -5.05 -10.17
CA ALA A 386 -10.53 -4.12 -10.89
C ALA A 386 -11.21 -3.49 -12.12
N ARG A 387 -11.13 -2.16 -12.20
CA ARG A 387 -11.84 -1.29 -13.15
C ARG A 387 -11.29 0.14 -13.05
N ASN A 388 -11.40 0.89 -14.14
CA ASN A 388 -11.29 2.34 -14.12
C ASN A 388 -12.65 2.93 -13.70
N ILE A 389 -12.70 4.08 -13.03
CA ILE A 389 -13.95 4.72 -12.58
C ILE A 389 -14.08 6.12 -13.18
N GLU A 390 -15.25 6.40 -13.75
CA GLU A 390 -15.62 7.74 -14.20
C GLU A 390 -15.65 8.74 -13.02
N ASN A 391 -14.84 9.81 -13.10
CA ASN A 391 -14.68 10.84 -12.06
C ASN A 391 -14.27 10.29 -10.67
N GLY A 392 -13.56 9.15 -10.63
CA GLY A 392 -13.03 8.55 -9.40
C GLY A 392 -11.56 8.13 -9.56
N GLY A 393 -11.09 7.29 -8.64
CA GLY A 393 -9.81 6.61 -8.78
C GLY A 393 -9.95 5.26 -9.47
N SER A 394 -8.85 4.54 -9.69
CA SER A 394 -8.87 3.24 -10.35
C SER A 394 -8.47 2.08 -9.42
N LEU A 395 -9.03 0.89 -9.68
CA LEU A 395 -8.52 -0.36 -9.09
C LEU A 395 -7.87 -1.21 -10.18
N THR A 396 -6.55 -1.30 -10.17
CA THR A 396 -5.76 -2.21 -11.01
C THR A 396 -5.47 -3.49 -10.24
N ILE A 397 -5.69 -4.66 -10.84
CA ILE A 397 -5.24 -5.94 -10.29
C ILE A 397 -4.44 -6.67 -11.36
N LEU A 398 -3.16 -6.92 -11.06
CA LEU A 398 -2.30 -7.80 -11.83
C LEU A 398 -2.08 -9.06 -11.02
N ALA A 399 -2.56 -10.21 -11.51
CA ALA A 399 -2.47 -11.46 -10.77
C ALA A 399 -1.70 -12.52 -11.56
N THR A 400 -0.86 -13.29 -10.88
CA THR A 400 -0.25 -14.48 -11.50
C THR A 400 -1.25 -15.62 -11.54
N ALA A 401 -1.27 -16.36 -12.65
CA ALA A 401 -1.99 -17.61 -12.81
C ALA A 401 -1.00 -18.73 -13.16
N LEU A 402 -1.07 -19.83 -12.43
CA LEU A 402 -0.23 -21.00 -12.64
C LEU A 402 -0.83 -21.91 -13.72
N THR A 403 -0.03 -22.23 -14.72
CA THR A 403 -0.36 -23.19 -15.79
C THR A 403 0.68 -24.32 -15.85
N ASP A 404 0.36 -25.39 -16.58
CA ASP A 404 1.19 -26.61 -16.73
C ASP A 404 1.66 -27.23 -15.39
N THR A 405 0.82 -27.12 -14.35
CA THR A 405 1.07 -27.69 -13.02
C THR A 405 0.80 -29.20 -12.96
N GLY A 406 0.14 -29.76 -13.98
CA GLY A 406 -0.40 -31.12 -13.99
C GLY A 406 -1.73 -31.28 -13.24
N SER A 407 -2.30 -30.18 -12.72
CA SER A 407 -3.58 -30.18 -12.01
C SER A 407 -4.71 -29.68 -12.92
N LYS A 408 -5.68 -30.57 -13.22
CA LYS A 408 -6.93 -30.20 -13.91
C LYS A 408 -7.73 -29.12 -13.17
N MET A 409 -7.54 -28.99 -11.86
CA MET A 409 -8.14 -27.91 -11.08
C MET A 409 -7.62 -26.55 -11.53
N ASP A 410 -6.31 -26.44 -11.77
CA ASP A 410 -5.66 -25.18 -12.15
C ASP A 410 -6.01 -24.80 -13.59
N GLU A 411 -6.10 -25.78 -14.49
CA GLU A 411 -6.58 -25.60 -15.87
C GLU A 411 -7.99 -24.99 -15.89
N VAL A 412 -8.92 -25.54 -15.11
CA VAL A 412 -10.30 -25.02 -14.99
C VAL A 412 -10.32 -23.62 -14.35
N ILE A 413 -9.51 -23.40 -13.30
CA ILE A 413 -9.37 -22.07 -12.68
C ILE A 413 -8.85 -21.04 -13.69
N PHE A 414 -7.85 -21.40 -14.50
CA PHE A 414 -7.23 -20.52 -15.47
C PHE A 414 -8.21 -20.06 -16.55
N GLU A 415 -8.91 -20.99 -17.21
CA GLU A 415 -9.89 -20.66 -18.26
C GLU A 415 -11.01 -19.73 -17.74
N GLU A 416 -11.47 -19.96 -16.51
CA GLU A 416 -12.51 -19.16 -15.87
C GLU A 416 -12.07 -17.72 -15.54
N PHE A 417 -10.76 -17.49 -15.35
CA PHE A 417 -10.20 -16.15 -15.19
C PHE A 417 -9.76 -15.49 -16.50
N LYS A 418 -9.33 -16.26 -17.49
CA LYS A 418 -8.98 -15.78 -18.83
C LYS A 418 -10.14 -15.01 -19.49
N GLY A 419 -11.37 -15.49 -19.30
CA GLY A 419 -12.58 -14.77 -19.73
C GLY A 419 -12.90 -13.48 -18.97
N THR A 420 -12.36 -13.30 -17.75
CA THR A 420 -12.63 -12.17 -16.84
C THR A 420 -11.61 -11.03 -17.01
N GLY A 421 -10.37 -11.37 -17.37
CA GLY A 421 -9.28 -10.42 -17.60
C GLY A 421 -9.43 -9.59 -18.88
N ASN A 422 -8.70 -8.48 -18.95
CA ASN A 422 -8.57 -7.65 -20.15
C ASN A 422 -7.10 -7.43 -20.58
N MET A 423 -6.13 -7.97 -19.84
CA MET A 423 -4.74 -8.13 -20.26
C MET A 423 -4.25 -9.54 -19.92
N GLU A 424 -3.49 -10.16 -20.82
CA GLU A 424 -2.89 -11.48 -20.65
C GLU A 424 -1.40 -11.37 -21.04
N LEU A 425 -0.50 -11.65 -20.11
CA LEU A 425 0.94 -11.77 -20.36
C LEU A 425 1.35 -13.21 -20.09
N GLN A 426 1.81 -13.91 -21.12
CA GLN A 426 2.22 -15.30 -21.02
C GLN A 426 3.73 -15.42 -20.89
N LEU A 427 4.20 -16.21 -19.93
CA LEU A 427 5.59 -16.64 -19.83
C LEU A 427 5.77 -18.03 -20.46
N ASP A 428 6.87 -18.22 -21.19
CA ASP A 428 7.23 -19.49 -21.83
C ASP A 428 8.42 -20.16 -21.12
N ARG A 429 8.17 -21.35 -20.57
CA ARG A 429 9.19 -22.21 -19.99
C ARG A 429 10.32 -22.58 -20.96
N LYS A 430 10.12 -22.59 -22.28
CA LYS A 430 11.21 -22.86 -23.25
C LYS A 430 12.28 -21.76 -23.22
N LEU A 431 11.86 -20.49 -23.11
CA LEU A 431 12.76 -19.35 -22.94
C LEU A 431 13.55 -19.46 -21.62
N ALA A 432 12.83 -19.70 -20.52
CA ALA A 432 13.45 -19.84 -19.20
C ALA A 432 14.44 -21.02 -19.13
N ASN A 433 14.12 -22.17 -19.75
CA ASN A 433 15.03 -23.31 -19.85
C ASN A 433 16.33 -22.99 -20.63
N LYS A 434 16.24 -22.13 -21.66
CA LYS A 434 17.41 -21.59 -22.40
C LYS A 434 18.12 -20.44 -21.67
N ARG A 435 17.62 -20.01 -20.51
CA ARG A 435 18.06 -18.83 -19.72
C ARG A 435 17.88 -17.49 -20.45
N ILE A 436 16.90 -17.41 -21.35
CA ILE A 436 16.50 -16.17 -22.01
C ILE A 436 15.47 -15.48 -21.10
N PHE A 437 15.81 -14.28 -20.61
CA PHE A 437 14.96 -13.47 -19.75
C PHE A 437 14.84 -12.04 -20.31
N PRO A 438 13.67 -11.38 -20.26
CA PRO A 438 12.40 -11.90 -19.73
C PRO A 438 11.85 -13.06 -20.56
N ALA A 439 11.26 -14.06 -19.89
CA ALA A 439 10.75 -15.26 -20.54
C ALA A 439 9.32 -15.06 -21.09
N ILE A 440 9.04 -13.91 -21.70
CA ILE A 440 7.70 -13.52 -22.18
C ILE A 440 7.45 -14.08 -23.59
N ASP A 441 6.32 -14.73 -23.81
CA ASP A 441 5.83 -15.01 -25.16
C ASP A 441 5.12 -13.76 -25.72
N ILE A 442 5.81 -13.05 -26.60
CA ILE A 442 5.34 -11.80 -27.22
C ILE A 442 4.09 -12.03 -28.10
N THR A 443 3.99 -13.21 -28.72
CA THR A 443 2.92 -13.53 -29.67
C THR A 443 1.60 -13.85 -28.97
N ALA A 444 1.66 -14.55 -27.84
CA ALA A 444 0.49 -14.88 -27.02
C ALA A 444 0.07 -13.74 -26.07
N SER A 445 0.99 -12.83 -25.72
CA SER A 445 0.72 -11.73 -24.79
C SER A 445 0.00 -10.56 -25.47
N SER A 446 -1.07 -10.04 -24.87
CA SER A 446 -1.88 -8.94 -25.42
C SER A 446 -2.63 -8.14 -24.36
N THR A 447 -3.14 -6.97 -24.74
CA THR A 447 -4.06 -6.16 -23.93
C THR A 447 -5.25 -5.73 -24.78
N ARG A 448 -6.46 -5.84 -24.24
CA ARG A 448 -7.68 -5.39 -24.92
C ARG A 448 -7.80 -3.86 -24.78
N ARG A 449 -8.13 -3.20 -25.90
CA ARG A 449 -8.26 -1.73 -25.98
C ARG A 449 -6.94 -0.98 -25.67
N ASP A 450 -5.81 -1.54 -26.11
CA ASP A 450 -4.50 -0.89 -26.10
C ASP A 450 -4.47 0.41 -26.94
N ASP A 451 -5.43 0.59 -27.85
CA ASP A 451 -5.72 1.84 -28.57
C ASP A 451 -6.09 3.03 -27.67
N LEU A 452 -6.48 2.80 -26.42
CA LEU A 452 -6.74 3.85 -25.43
C LEU A 452 -5.50 4.23 -24.61
N LEU A 453 -4.51 3.33 -24.54
CA LEU A 453 -3.31 3.47 -23.69
C LEU A 453 -2.06 3.85 -24.48
N THR A 454 -2.15 3.88 -25.81
CA THR A 454 -1.01 4.04 -26.71
C THR A 454 -1.38 5.00 -27.83
N ASP A 455 -0.50 5.94 -28.16
CA ASP A 455 -0.73 6.85 -29.29
C ASP A 455 -0.74 6.09 -30.63
N LYS A 456 -1.36 6.70 -31.64
CA LYS A 456 -1.57 6.06 -32.95
C LYS A 456 -0.28 5.72 -33.69
N GLU A 457 0.78 6.51 -33.51
CA GLU A 457 2.05 6.30 -34.21
C GLU A 457 2.81 5.12 -33.57
N THR A 458 2.91 5.11 -32.25
CA THR A 458 3.49 3.99 -31.49
C THR A 458 2.71 2.70 -31.74
N LEU A 459 1.37 2.75 -31.73
CA LEU A 459 0.52 1.58 -32.01
C LEU A 459 0.75 1.02 -33.43
N GLN A 460 0.88 1.89 -34.44
CA GLN A 460 1.19 1.46 -35.81
C GLN A 460 2.57 0.78 -35.89
N ARG A 461 3.58 1.31 -35.21
CA ARG A 461 4.93 0.70 -35.17
C ARG A 461 4.93 -0.65 -34.43
N ILE A 462 4.23 -0.75 -33.30
CA ILE A 462 4.03 -2.01 -32.56
C ILE A 462 3.30 -3.04 -33.42
N TRP A 463 2.31 -2.63 -34.22
CA TRP A 463 1.60 -3.53 -35.14
C TRP A 463 2.52 -4.10 -36.23
N VAL A 464 3.36 -3.26 -36.85
CA VAL A 464 4.37 -3.73 -37.82
C VAL A 464 5.34 -4.71 -37.16
N LEU A 465 5.83 -4.39 -35.96
CA LEU A 465 6.72 -5.27 -35.19
C LEU A 465 6.03 -6.60 -34.84
N ARG A 466 4.77 -6.59 -34.38
CA ARG A 466 3.99 -7.80 -34.08
C ARG A 466 3.83 -8.70 -35.32
N ASN A 467 3.55 -8.13 -36.49
CA ASN A 467 3.46 -8.90 -37.74
C ASN A 467 4.81 -9.49 -38.17
N HIS A 468 5.93 -8.80 -37.91
CA HIS A 468 7.25 -9.36 -38.20
C HIS A 468 7.60 -10.52 -37.25
N LEU A 469 7.21 -10.41 -35.98
CA LEU A 469 7.45 -11.43 -34.96
C LEU A 469 6.50 -12.65 -35.07
N SER A 470 5.35 -12.54 -35.75
CA SER A 470 4.37 -13.65 -35.82
C SER A 470 4.83 -14.85 -36.64
N ASP A 471 5.78 -14.65 -37.56
CA ASP A 471 6.38 -15.73 -38.37
C ASP A 471 7.54 -16.44 -37.63
N MET A 472 7.98 -15.91 -36.49
CA MET A 472 9.08 -16.44 -35.68
C MET A 472 8.56 -17.32 -34.55
N ASN A 473 9.38 -18.27 -34.07
CA ASN A 473 9.07 -18.94 -32.80
C ASN A 473 9.42 -18.04 -31.59
N SER A 474 8.86 -18.35 -30.42
CA SER A 474 9.02 -17.53 -29.20
C SER A 474 10.48 -17.30 -28.79
N THR A 475 11.41 -18.21 -29.13
CA THR A 475 12.86 -17.99 -28.92
C THR A 475 13.41 -16.94 -29.88
N GLU A 476 13.22 -17.14 -31.19
CA GLU A 476 13.70 -16.25 -32.24
C GLU A 476 13.14 -14.83 -32.07
N ALA A 477 11.85 -14.71 -31.78
CA ALA A 477 11.19 -13.44 -31.52
C ALA A 477 11.82 -12.67 -30.35
N MET A 478 12.13 -13.36 -29.24
CA MET A 478 12.75 -12.74 -28.07
C MET A 478 14.22 -12.40 -28.32
N GLU A 479 14.99 -13.28 -28.96
CA GLU A 479 16.41 -13.03 -29.30
C GLU A 479 16.55 -11.86 -30.30
N PHE A 480 15.68 -11.81 -31.31
CA PHE A 480 15.61 -10.69 -32.26
C PHE A 480 15.27 -9.37 -31.53
N LEU A 481 14.21 -9.36 -30.73
CA LEU A 481 13.77 -8.15 -30.02
C LEU A 481 14.85 -7.65 -29.05
N GLN A 482 15.46 -8.54 -28.27
CA GLN A 482 16.59 -8.17 -27.41
C GLN A 482 17.79 -7.66 -28.21
N GLY A 483 18.08 -8.25 -29.36
CA GLY A 483 19.11 -7.80 -30.29
C GLY A 483 18.90 -6.35 -30.75
N GLN A 484 17.67 -6.00 -31.15
CA GLN A 484 17.33 -4.66 -31.62
C GLN A 484 17.21 -3.63 -30.47
N MET A 485 16.70 -4.03 -29.30
CA MET A 485 16.63 -3.14 -28.14
C MET A 485 18.01 -2.87 -27.52
N ARG A 486 19.02 -3.70 -27.80
CA ARG A 486 20.36 -3.58 -27.21
C ARG A 486 21.06 -2.29 -27.66
N GLY A 487 21.37 -1.43 -26.69
CA GLY A 487 22.01 -0.12 -26.94
C GLY A 487 21.03 1.04 -26.94
N THR A 488 19.72 0.78 -27.04
CA THR A 488 18.67 1.80 -26.87
C THR A 488 18.41 2.08 -25.39
N LYS A 489 18.16 3.34 -25.04
CA LYS A 489 17.93 3.80 -23.67
C LYS A 489 16.47 3.68 -23.25
N SER A 490 15.53 3.91 -24.17
CA SER A 490 14.09 3.89 -23.91
C SER A 490 13.30 3.24 -25.06
N ASN A 491 12.02 2.99 -24.82
CA ASN A 491 11.11 2.46 -25.82
C ASN A 491 10.90 3.40 -27.03
N GLU A 492 10.91 4.72 -26.86
CA GLU A 492 10.79 5.66 -28.00
C GLU A 492 12.02 5.60 -28.91
N GLU A 493 13.24 5.56 -28.34
CA GLU A 493 14.49 5.45 -29.11
C GLU A 493 14.51 4.15 -29.94
N PHE A 494 14.10 3.03 -29.33
CA PHE A 494 13.95 1.75 -30.02
C PHE A 494 12.96 1.83 -31.19
N LEU A 495 11.74 2.33 -30.95
CA LEU A 495 10.72 2.44 -32.00
C LEU A 495 11.11 3.42 -33.11
N ILE A 496 11.97 4.41 -32.84
CA ILE A 496 12.53 5.31 -33.87
C ILE A 496 13.62 4.61 -34.67
N SER A 497 14.49 3.82 -34.03
CA SER A 497 15.57 3.09 -34.71
C SER A 497 15.09 2.03 -35.71
N MET A 498 13.83 1.58 -35.60
CA MET A 498 13.20 0.65 -36.55
C MET A 498 12.85 1.28 -37.91
N ASN A 499 12.97 2.61 -38.08
CA ASN A 499 12.79 3.29 -39.36
C ASN A 499 14.08 3.20 -40.21
N GLY A 500 14.39 2.00 -40.72
CA GLY A 500 15.54 1.71 -41.59
C GLY A 500 15.21 0.74 -42.72
#